data_AF-A0A1G6N0J0-F1
#
_entry.id   AF-A0A1G6N0J0-F1
#
_cell.length_a   1.000
_cell.length_b   1.000
_cell.length_c   1.000
_cell.angle_alpha   90.00
_cell.angle_beta   90.00
_cell.angle_gamma   90.00
#
_symmetry.space_group_name_H-M   'P 1'
#
loop_
_entity.id
_entity.type
_entity.pdbx_description
1 polymer ?
#
loop_
_entity_poly.entity_id
_entity_poly.type
_entity_poly.pdbx_seq_one_letter_code
_entity_poly.pdbx_strand_id
1 'polypeptide(L)'
;MNKNRTVRFTKVASACLLSTALLLAPTTSFAATDAPGTLFRDGVEVNLSAQLNESTYYPQPDKDPYKEPAQYMTVQTKTAPMTATDMIELNTNGTNALKLKNGVLYIDIDGSGLAPLGNPQAQAYKELGFTDDVLDGTEFKQEIRWKRIYNRLQPRSTQHQWTLTETHGVSTANTKEFAYSVGAEVGATLDGVTGKISGNISQKFSTTTTITNQTTNTVTDTFPAKPASYPYNDYRVAIYQKEEVYTVVPGEKLTRAMTNLAAKLNTSTANVYPTSFTYTTGELRPIVTPDQP
;
A
#
# COMPACT_ATOMS: atom_id res chain seq x y z
N MET A 1 -29.83 -17.02 66.64
CA MET A 1 -28.64 -17.62 66.01
C MET A 1 -29.09 -18.77 65.11
N ASN A 2 -28.37 -18.98 64.00
CA ASN A 2 -28.63 -19.93 62.89
C ASN A 2 -29.69 -19.55 61.84
N LYS A 3 -29.27 -18.74 60.86
CA LYS A 3 -29.81 -18.76 59.49
C LYS A 3 -29.09 -19.85 58.71
N ASN A 4 -29.76 -20.97 58.46
CA ASN A 4 -29.32 -22.00 57.52
C ASN A 4 -29.30 -21.43 56.11
N ARG A 5 -28.11 -21.36 55.52
CA ARG A 5 -27.87 -20.88 54.15
C ARG A 5 -27.89 -22.09 53.22
N THR A 6 -28.95 -22.22 52.44
CA THR A 6 -29.11 -23.23 51.40
C THR A 6 -28.08 -22.98 50.28
N VAL A 7 -27.12 -23.88 50.13
CA VAL A 7 -26.16 -23.88 49.01
C VAL A 7 -26.85 -24.56 47.81
N ARG A 8 -27.17 -23.79 46.76
CA ARG A 8 -27.54 -24.35 45.46
C ARG A 8 -26.25 -24.56 44.65
N PHE A 9 -25.90 -25.83 44.42
CA PHE A 9 -24.93 -26.22 43.41
C PHE A 9 -25.59 -26.10 42.03
N THR A 10 -25.24 -25.06 41.29
CA THR A 10 -25.57 -24.97 39.86
C THR A 10 -24.54 -25.80 39.10
N LYS A 11 -25.00 -26.90 38.50
CA LYS A 11 -24.21 -27.73 37.57
C LYS A 11 -23.73 -26.85 36.42
N VAL A 12 -22.41 -26.69 36.29
CA VAL A 12 -21.79 -26.16 35.07
C VAL A 12 -21.77 -27.31 34.07
N ALA A 13 -22.70 -27.27 33.11
CA ALA A 13 -22.64 -28.13 31.94
C ALA A 13 -21.44 -27.69 31.08
N SER A 14 -20.42 -28.53 30.98
CA SER A 14 -19.40 -28.41 29.94
C SER A 14 -20.04 -28.68 28.59
N ALA A 15 -20.43 -27.62 27.88
CA ALA A 15 -20.73 -27.71 26.47
C ALA A 15 -19.39 -27.81 25.72
N CYS A 16 -19.03 -29.03 25.29
CA CYS A 16 -18.06 -29.21 24.22
C CYS A 16 -18.67 -28.59 22.95
N LEU A 17 -18.28 -27.35 22.64
CA LEU A 17 -18.49 -26.79 21.32
C LEU A 17 -17.57 -27.56 20.37
N LEU A 18 -18.14 -28.56 19.68
CA LEU A 18 -17.54 -29.11 18.47
C LEU A 18 -17.29 -27.95 17.52
N SER A 19 -16.03 -27.58 17.37
CA SER A 19 -15.57 -26.64 16.36
C SER A 19 -15.71 -27.35 15.02
N THR A 20 -16.83 -27.15 14.34
CA THR A 20 -16.93 -27.44 12.91
C THR A 20 -15.93 -26.53 12.22
N ALA A 21 -14.77 -27.09 11.85
CA ALA A 21 -13.93 -26.48 10.85
C ALA A 21 -14.78 -26.34 9.58
N LEU A 22 -15.20 -25.12 9.26
CA LEU A 22 -15.67 -24.80 7.93
C LEU A 22 -14.48 -25.06 7.00
N LEU A 23 -14.49 -26.20 6.33
CA LEU A 23 -13.76 -26.41 5.10
C LEU A 23 -14.35 -25.41 4.09
N LEU A 24 -13.73 -24.22 3.99
CA LEU A 24 -13.91 -23.33 2.86
C LEU A 24 -13.36 -24.09 1.64
N ALA A 25 -14.24 -24.80 0.96
CA ALA A 25 -13.94 -25.29 -0.38
C ALA A 25 -13.63 -24.06 -1.26
N PRO A 26 -12.58 -24.07 -2.09
CA PRO A 26 -12.33 -22.99 -3.02
C PRO A 26 -13.55 -22.91 -3.96
N THR A 27 -14.30 -21.81 -3.87
CA THR A 27 -15.34 -21.50 -4.85
C THR A 27 -14.61 -21.26 -6.18
N THR A 28 -14.69 -22.23 -7.08
CA THR A 28 -14.22 -22.06 -8.46
C THR A 28 -15.16 -21.05 -9.11
N SER A 29 -14.67 -19.82 -9.28
CA SER A 29 -15.25 -18.87 -10.21
C SER A 29 -14.87 -19.25 -11.62
N PHE A 30 -15.78 -19.07 -12.57
CA PHE A 30 -15.48 -19.14 -13.99
C PHE A 30 -15.50 -17.72 -14.52
N ALA A 31 -14.32 -17.16 -14.82
CA ALA A 31 -14.24 -15.92 -15.59
C ALA A 31 -14.85 -16.17 -16.99
N ALA A 32 -16.09 -15.72 -17.19
CA ALA A 32 -16.73 -15.74 -18.49
C ALA A 32 -15.98 -14.80 -19.44
N THR A 33 -15.69 -15.26 -20.65
CA THR A 33 -14.85 -14.58 -21.64
C THR A 33 -15.48 -13.31 -22.24
N ASP A 34 -16.77 -13.09 -21.96
CA ASP A 34 -17.54 -11.89 -22.29
C ASP A 34 -17.99 -11.07 -21.04
N ALA A 35 -17.52 -11.44 -19.84
CA ALA A 35 -17.97 -10.84 -18.58
C ALA A 35 -17.15 -9.60 -18.14
N PRO A 36 -17.75 -8.68 -17.36
CA PRO A 36 -17.00 -7.63 -16.68
C PRO A 36 -15.85 -8.27 -15.92
N GLY A 37 -14.65 -7.73 -16.11
CA GLY A 37 -13.45 -8.40 -15.66
C GLY A 37 -13.44 -8.71 -14.18
N THR A 38 -12.91 -9.88 -13.82
CA THR A 38 -12.80 -10.34 -12.45
C THR A 38 -11.85 -9.44 -11.64
N LEU A 39 -12.29 -9.03 -10.46
CA LEU A 39 -11.49 -8.35 -9.45
C LEU A 39 -11.51 -9.19 -8.18
N PHE A 40 -10.37 -9.38 -7.54
CA PHE A 40 -10.31 -9.91 -6.18
C PHE A 40 -9.99 -8.77 -5.22
N ARG A 41 -10.61 -8.76 -4.05
CA ARG A 41 -10.25 -7.88 -2.93
C ARG A 41 -10.12 -8.74 -1.68
N ASP A 42 -8.93 -8.76 -1.10
CA ASP A 42 -8.60 -9.51 0.12
C ASP A 42 -8.95 -11.00 -0.01
N GLY A 43 -8.69 -11.56 -1.20
CA GLY A 43 -8.96 -12.97 -1.54
C GLY A 43 -10.41 -13.28 -1.90
N VAL A 44 -11.33 -12.32 -1.85
CA VAL A 44 -12.74 -12.48 -2.24
C VAL A 44 -12.96 -11.92 -3.63
N GLU A 45 -13.61 -12.70 -4.50
CA GLU A 45 -14.03 -12.21 -5.81
C GLU A 45 -15.10 -11.12 -5.66
N VAL A 46 -14.85 -9.98 -6.29
CA VAL A 46 -15.76 -8.85 -6.39
C VAL A 46 -16.22 -8.76 -7.83
N ASN A 47 -17.52 -8.94 -8.02
CA ASN A 47 -18.13 -8.74 -9.33
C ASN A 47 -18.20 -7.23 -9.60
N LEU A 48 -17.46 -6.76 -10.60
CA LEU A 48 -17.62 -5.40 -11.09
C LEU A 48 -18.98 -5.35 -11.80
N SER A 49 -20.01 -4.81 -11.14
CA SER A 49 -21.30 -4.57 -11.80
C SER A 49 -21.06 -3.77 -13.08
N ALA A 50 -21.91 -3.97 -14.09
CA ALA A 50 -21.77 -3.61 -15.51
C ALA A 50 -21.35 -2.17 -15.92
N GLN A 51 -20.82 -1.34 -15.02
CA GLN A 51 -19.89 -0.28 -15.38
C GLN A 51 -18.73 -0.88 -16.16
N LEU A 52 -18.68 -0.51 -17.43
CA LEU A 52 -17.69 -0.93 -18.41
C LEU A 52 -16.32 -1.09 -17.75
N ASN A 53 -15.85 -2.33 -17.75
CA ASN A 53 -14.48 -2.74 -17.50
C ASN A 53 -13.51 -2.14 -18.54
N GLU A 54 -13.84 -1.00 -19.16
CA GLU A 54 -13.05 -0.22 -20.12
C GLU A 54 -12.48 1.05 -19.48
N SER A 55 -12.73 1.26 -18.19
CA SER A 55 -12.13 2.39 -17.46
C SER A 55 -10.61 2.32 -17.57
N THR A 56 -9.98 3.45 -17.89
CA THR A 56 -8.52 3.63 -17.82
C THR A 56 -7.95 3.38 -16.42
N TYR A 57 -8.83 3.19 -15.42
CA TYR A 57 -8.47 2.79 -14.06
C TYR A 57 -8.03 1.34 -13.92
N TYR A 58 -8.52 0.40 -14.73
CA TYR A 58 -8.21 -1.02 -14.59
C TYR A 58 -7.34 -1.53 -15.74
N PRO A 59 -6.42 -2.48 -15.48
CA PRO A 59 -5.65 -3.11 -16.54
C PRO A 59 -6.58 -3.79 -17.54
N GLN A 60 -6.30 -3.56 -18.83
CA GLN A 60 -7.07 -4.11 -19.93
C GLN A 60 -6.28 -5.22 -20.63
N PRO A 61 -6.94 -6.33 -21.01
CA PRO A 61 -6.29 -7.33 -21.83
C PRO A 61 -6.05 -6.77 -23.24
N ASP A 62 -4.90 -7.12 -23.82
CA ASP A 62 -4.65 -6.84 -25.24
C ASP A 62 -5.31 -7.92 -26.11
N LYS A 63 -5.72 -7.53 -27.33
CA LYS A 63 -6.33 -8.41 -28.33
C LYS A 63 -5.29 -9.30 -29.00
N ASP A 64 -4.02 -8.89 -29.03
CA ASP A 64 -2.90 -9.71 -29.45
C ASP A 64 -2.27 -10.43 -28.23
N PRO A 65 -2.40 -11.76 -28.13
CA PRO A 65 -1.81 -12.51 -27.03
C PRO A 65 -0.28 -12.45 -27.02
N TYR A 66 0.37 -12.15 -28.14
CA TYR A 66 1.84 -12.06 -28.20
C TYR A 66 2.36 -10.70 -27.72
N LYS A 67 1.50 -9.70 -27.58
CA LYS A 67 1.86 -8.43 -26.97
C LYS A 67 1.91 -8.58 -25.45
N GLU A 68 3.08 -8.27 -24.89
CA GLU A 68 3.29 -8.37 -23.46
C GLU A 68 2.64 -7.18 -22.72
N PRO A 69 1.80 -7.42 -21.69
CA PRO A 69 1.18 -6.37 -20.89
C PRO A 69 2.22 -5.56 -20.13
N ALA A 70 2.01 -4.25 -19.99
CA ALA A 70 2.93 -3.36 -19.31
C ALA A 70 3.20 -3.81 -17.85
N GLN A 71 4.45 -3.69 -17.39
CA GLN A 71 4.82 -4.07 -16.03
C GLN A 71 4.13 -3.19 -14.97
N TYR A 72 3.93 -1.90 -15.28
CA TYR A 72 3.25 -0.93 -14.43
C TYR A 72 2.25 -0.12 -15.24
N MET A 73 1.13 0.22 -14.62
CA MET A 73 0.14 1.15 -15.17
C MET A 73 -0.29 2.13 -14.08
N THR A 74 0.17 3.38 -14.14
CA THR A 74 -0.29 4.45 -13.25
C THR A 74 -1.63 4.98 -13.75
N VAL A 75 -2.63 4.99 -12.89
CA VAL A 75 -4.02 5.30 -13.27
C VAL A 75 -4.56 6.56 -12.62
N GLN A 76 -3.89 7.03 -11.57
CA GLN A 76 -4.22 8.26 -10.89
C GLN A 76 -2.97 8.82 -10.22
N THR A 77 -2.75 10.11 -10.39
CA THR A 77 -1.76 10.88 -9.63
C THR A 77 -2.49 12.02 -8.95
N LYS A 78 -2.29 12.16 -7.65
CA LYS A 78 -2.81 13.28 -6.85
C LYS A 78 -1.66 13.92 -6.10
N THR A 79 -1.71 15.23 -5.96
CA THR A 79 -0.81 15.98 -5.07
C THR A 79 -1.63 16.72 -4.02
N ALA A 80 -1.01 16.95 -2.87
CA ALA A 80 -1.58 17.74 -1.79
C ALA A 80 -0.45 18.55 -1.13
N PRO A 81 -0.67 19.84 -0.85
CA PRO A 81 0.34 20.65 -0.18
C PRO A 81 0.60 20.12 1.24
N MET A 82 1.84 20.26 1.69
CA MET A 82 2.18 20.04 3.09
C MET A 82 1.58 21.13 3.98
N THR A 83 1.18 20.76 5.19
CA THR A 83 0.66 21.67 6.21
C THR A 83 1.56 21.67 7.45
N ALA A 84 1.38 22.65 8.34
CA ALA A 84 2.16 22.77 9.57
C ALA A 84 2.01 21.58 10.53
N THR A 85 0.95 20.77 10.39
CA THR A 85 0.75 19.57 11.22
C THR A 85 1.50 18.36 10.70
N ASP A 86 1.94 18.38 9.44
CA ASP A 86 2.58 17.24 8.81
C ASP A 86 4.02 17.07 9.31
N MET A 87 4.42 15.81 9.45
CA MET A 87 5.79 15.43 9.77
C MET A 87 6.36 14.56 8.66
N ILE A 88 7.53 14.94 8.14
CA ILE A 88 8.29 14.15 7.17
C ILE A 88 9.58 13.64 7.79
N GLU A 89 10.15 12.63 7.17
CA GLU A 89 11.47 12.08 7.51
C GLU A 89 12.40 12.23 6.32
N LEU A 90 13.62 12.68 6.58
CA LEU A 90 14.72 12.73 5.62
C LEU A 90 15.71 11.62 5.95
N ASN A 91 15.90 10.71 5.00
CA ASN A 91 16.94 9.71 5.07
C ASN A 91 18.30 10.34 4.76
N THR A 92 19.34 9.96 5.49
CA THR A 92 20.70 10.54 5.44
C THR A 92 21.77 9.44 5.40
N ASN A 93 21.50 8.37 4.63
CA ASN A 93 22.33 7.17 4.40
C ASN A 93 23.52 6.97 5.37
N GLY A 94 23.23 6.71 6.66
CA GLY A 94 24.25 6.32 7.66
C GLY A 94 24.23 7.05 9.00
N THR A 95 23.49 8.15 9.19
CA THR A 95 23.51 8.88 10.47
C THR A 95 22.17 9.54 10.75
N ASN A 96 21.28 8.81 11.43
CA ASN A 96 19.98 9.26 11.95
C ASN A 96 19.05 9.95 10.93
N ALA A 97 17.93 9.30 10.62
CA ALA A 97 16.90 9.95 9.82
C ALA A 97 16.35 11.19 10.56
N LEU A 98 16.38 12.34 9.90
CA LEU A 98 15.96 13.63 10.46
C LEU A 98 14.46 13.80 10.28
N LYS A 99 13.74 14.15 11.35
CA LYS A 99 12.29 14.38 11.28
C LYS A 99 12.06 15.87 11.23
N LEU A 100 11.13 16.31 10.38
CA LEU A 100 10.87 17.73 10.15
C LEU A 100 9.37 17.98 10.25
N LYS A 101 8.99 18.92 11.11
CA LYS A 101 7.61 19.37 11.29
C LYS A 101 7.62 20.87 11.55
N ASN A 102 6.86 21.61 10.75
CA ASN A 102 6.76 23.08 10.85
C ASN A 102 8.14 23.78 10.91
N GLY A 103 9.09 23.33 10.09
CA GLY A 103 10.48 23.82 10.06
C GLY A 103 11.34 23.50 11.29
N VAL A 104 10.78 22.83 12.29
CA VAL A 104 11.51 22.34 13.46
C VAL A 104 12.02 20.93 13.18
N LEU A 105 13.31 20.72 13.40
CA LEU A 105 13.93 19.40 13.33
C LEU A 105 13.74 18.64 14.64
N TYR A 106 13.40 17.37 14.51
CA TYR A 106 13.23 16.40 15.58
C TYR A 106 14.18 15.23 15.37
N ILE A 107 14.73 14.74 16.48
CA ILE A 107 15.58 13.54 16.52
C ILE A 107 15.06 12.60 17.60
N ASP A 108 15.19 11.31 17.36
CA ASP A 108 14.99 10.28 18.38
C ASP A 108 16.36 9.99 19.00
N ILE A 109 16.55 10.42 20.24
CA ILE A 109 17.79 10.16 20.99
C ILE A 109 17.56 8.90 21.81
N ASP A 110 18.31 7.84 21.46
CA ASP A 110 18.38 6.59 22.21
C ASP A 110 17.04 5.84 22.39
N GLY A 111 16.07 6.06 21.49
CA GLY A 111 14.75 5.41 21.54
C GLY A 111 13.80 6.01 22.58
N SER A 112 14.14 7.17 23.15
CA SER A 112 13.30 7.88 24.12
C SER A 112 12.14 8.66 23.47
N GLY A 113 12.06 8.64 22.13
CA GLY A 113 11.04 9.33 21.36
C GLY A 113 11.56 10.64 20.75
N LEU A 114 10.73 11.25 19.90
CA LEU A 114 11.08 12.46 19.16
C LEU A 114 11.15 13.69 20.07
N ALA A 115 12.31 14.34 20.10
CA ALA A 115 12.51 15.62 20.76
C ALA A 115 12.94 16.69 19.74
N PRO A 116 12.47 17.94 19.87
CA PRO A 116 12.97 19.03 19.06
C PRO A 116 14.44 19.27 19.36
N LEU A 117 15.19 19.59 18.31
CA LEU A 117 16.63 19.76 18.40
C LEU A 117 17.00 21.04 19.19
N GLY A 118 17.95 20.95 20.13
CA GLY A 118 18.32 22.03 21.06
C GLY A 118 19.27 23.08 20.48
N ASN A 119 19.45 24.21 21.17
CA ASN A 119 20.01 25.46 20.64
C ASN A 119 21.55 25.65 20.74
N PRO A 120 22.36 24.62 20.45
CA PRO A 120 23.43 24.93 19.51
C PRO A 120 23.36 24.06 18.25
N GLN A 121 22.84 22.84 18.36
CA GLN A 121 22.70 21.93 17.23
C GLN A 121 21.66 22.49 16.23
N ALA A 122 20.61 23.13 16.73
CA ALA A 122 19.52 23.67 15.90
C ALA A 122 20.03 24.82 15.04
N GLN A 123 20.98 25.59 15.58
CA GLN A 123 21.61 26.67 14.85
C GLN A 123 22.43 26.15 13.66
N ALA A 124 23.18 25.06 13.85
CA ALA A 124 23.93 24.44 12.75
C ALA A 124 23.03 23.97 11.60
N TYR A 125 21.82 23.46 11.90
CA TYR A 125 20.87 23.09 10.85
C TYR A 125 20.13 24.29 10.23
N LYS A 126 19.87 25.35 10.99
CA LYS A 126 19.35 26.60 10.44
C LYS A 126 20.30 27.21 9.41
N GLU A 127 21.61 27.14 9.65
CA GLU A 127 22.64 27.56 8.68
C GLU A 127 22.62 26.74 7.39
N LEU A 128 22.14 25.50 7.44
CA LEU A 128 21.93 24.66 6.25
C LEU A 128 20.61 24.99 5.52
N GLY A 129 19.74 25.81 6.10
CA GLY A 129 18.45 26.20 5.51
C GLY A 129 17.23 25.50 6.11
N PHE A 130 17.38 24.77 7.23
CA PHE A 130 16.24 24.23 7.98
C PHE A 130 15.63 25.30 8.89
N THR A 131 14.95 26.27 8.28
CA THR A 131 14.21 27.36 8.92
C THR A 131 12.71 27.08 8.93
N ASP A 132 11.92 27.91 9.62
CA ASP A 132 10.46 27.72 9.81
C ASP A 132 9.69 27.55 8.49
N ASP A 133 10.21 28.14 7.41
CA ASP A 133 9.65 28.17 6.06
C ASP A 133 10.24 27.11 5.12
N VAL A 134 11.13 26.22 5.60
CA VAL A 134 11.85 25.25 4.75
C VAL A 134 10.90 24.30 4.00
N LEU A 135 9.70 24.07 4.55
CA LEU A 135 8.69 23.19 3.98
C LEU A 135 7.81 23.87 2.94
N ASP A 136 7.95 25.19 2.72
CA ASP A 136 7.14 25.91 1.74
C ASP A 136 7.29 25.31 0.34
N GLY A 137 6.15 25.11 -0.32
CA GLY A 137 6.08 24.51 -1.65
C GLY A 137 6.38 23.00 -1.68
N THR A 138 6.54 22.35 -0.52
CA THR A 138 6.62 20.89 -0.43
C THR A 138 5.23 20.28 -0.52
N GLU A 139 5.11 19.18 -1.27
CA GLU A 139 3.85 18.48 -1.49
C GLU A 139 3.98 16.99 -1.16
N PHE A 140 2.85 16.36 -0.84
CA PHE A 140 2.71 14.92 -0.87
C PHE A 140 2.10 14.50 -2.20
N LYS A 141 2.60 13.42 -2.79
CA LYS A 141 2.09 12.83 -4.02
C LYS A 141 1.65 11.38 -3.77
N GLN A 142 0.43 11.06 -4.18
CA GLN A 142 -0.09 9.70 -4.27
C GLN A 142 -0.17 9.28 -5.74
N GLU A 143 0.38 8.11 -6.06
CA GLU A 143 0.19 7.45 -7.35
C GLU A 143 -0.50 6.10 -7.13
N ILE A 144 -1.70 5.93 -7.69
CA ILE A 144 -2.35 4.63 -7.77
C ILE A 144 -1.85 3.95 -9.04
N ARG A 145 -1.26 2.76 -8.89
CA ARG A 145 -0.76 1.97 -10.01
C ARG A 145 -1.13 0.51 -9.89
N TRP A 146 -1.19 -0.15 -11.03
CA TRP A 146 -1.30 -1.61 -11.12
C TRP A 146 0.06 -2.17 -11.51
N LYS A 147 0.60 -3.06 -10.68
CA LYS A 147 1.85 -3.78 -10.94
C LYS A 147 1.54 -5.18 -11.39
N ARG A 148 2.09 -5.58 -12.53
CA ARG A 148 1.97 -6.95 -13.02
C ARG A 148 2.85 -7.88 -12.17
N ILE A 149 2.24 -8.87 -11.56
CA ILE A 149 2.92 -9.86 -10.69
C ILE A 149 2.95 -11.26 -11.30
N TYR A 150 2.15 -11.49 -12.34
CA TYR A 150 2.11 -12.74 -13.10
C TYR A 150 1.84 -12.46 -14.58
N ASN A 151 2.46 -13.23 -15.47
CA ASN A 151 2.23 -13.17 -16.92
C ASN A 151 2.64 -14.49 -17.57
N ARG A 152 1.79 -15.04 -18.46
CA ARG A 152 2.10 -16.27 -19.17
C ARG A 152 1.32 -16.41 -20.49
N LEU A 153 1.93 -17.05 -21.49
CA LEU A 153 1.26 -17.58 -22.67
C LEU A 153 0.78 -19.01 -22.39
N GLN A 154 -0.44 -19.31 -22.83
CA GLN A 154 -1.08 -20.60 -22.65
C GLN A 154 -1.64 -21.11 -23.99
N PRO A 155 -1.45 -22.39 -24.32
CA PRO A 155 -2.08 -22.98 -25.50
C PRO A 155 -3.60 -22.84 -25.44
N ARG A 156 -4.22 -22.43 -26.55
CA ARG A 156 -5.67 -22.20 -26.66
C ARG A 156 -6.52 -23.39 -26.22
N SER A 157 -6.01 -24.61 -26.41
CA SER A 157 -6.70 -25.85 -26.08
C SER A 157 -6.66 -26.23 -24.60
N THR A 158 -5.93 -25.48 -23.77
CA THR A 158 -5.72 -25.80 -22.36
C THR A 158 -6.39 -24.77 -21.46
N GLN A 159 -7.09 -25.27 -20.45
CA GLN A 159 -7.50 -24.46 -19.30
C GLN A 159 -6.27 -24.05 -18.50
N HIS A 160 -6.29 -22.86 -17.91
CA HIS A 160 -5.21 -22.38 -17.06
C HIS A 160 -5.71 -22.02 -15.66
N GLN A 161 -5.36 -22.86 -14.69
CA GLN A 161 -5.46 -22.54 -13.27
C GLN A 161 -4.21 -21.79 -12.83
N TRP A 162 -4.39 -20.67 -12.13
CA TRP A 162 -3.33 -19.93 -11.50
C TRP A 162 -3.55 -19.89 -9.98
N THR A 163 -2.45 -19.93 -9.24
CA THR A 163 -2.44 -19.78 -7.79
C THR A 163 -1.34 -18.79 -7.43
N LEU A 164 -1.67 -17.79 -6.62
CA LEU A 164 -0.73 -16.76 -6.20
C LEU A 164 -0.85 -16.53 -4.69
N THR A 165 0.29 -16.56 -4.01
CA THR A 165 0.40 -16.12 -2.61
C THR A 165 0.76 -14.64 -2.61
N GLU A 166 -0.18 -13.79 -2.21
CA GLU A 166 -0.05 -12.35 -2.17
C GLU A 166 0.06 -11.85 -0.73
N THR A 167 1.04 -10.99 -0.47
CA THR A 167 1.20 -10.30 0.80
C THR A 167 0.87 -8.83 0.59
N HIS A 168 -0.06 -8.30 1.38
CA HIS A 168 -0.50 -6.91 1.32
C HIS A 168 -0.65 -6.32 2.72
N GLY A 169 -0.90 -5.01 2.81
CA GLY A 169 -0.94 -4.29 4.08
C GLY A 169 0.44 -3.75 4.49
N VAL A 170 0.55 -3.18 5.70
CA VAL A 170 1.80 -2.65 6.23
C VAL A 170 2.31 -3.46 7.42
N SER A 171 3.59 -3.82 7.40
CA SER A 171 4.25 -4.47 8.53
C SER A 171 4.61 -3.45 9.61
N THR A 172 4.61 -3.87 10.89
CA THR A 172 5.00 -3.01 12.03
C THR A 172 6.35 -2.31 11.83
N ALA A 173 7.33 -3.00 11.22
CA ALA A 173 8.65 -2.45 10.95
C ALA A 173 8.64 -1.25 9.99
N ASN A 174 7.68 -1.21 9.07
CA ASN A 174 7.63 -0.23 7.99
C ASN A 174 6.58 0.87 8.27
N THR A 175 5.80 0.76 9.34
CA THR A 175 4.68 1.68 9.57
C THR A 175 5.13 3.11 9.87
N LYS A 176 6.32 3.30 10.47
CA LYS A 176 6.89 4.64 10.67
C LYS A 176 7.22 5.31 9.34
N GLU A 177 7.90 4.57 8.46
CA GLU A 177 8.27 5.03 7.12
C GLU A 177 7.01 5.45 6.34
N PHE A 178 5.97 4.61 6.38
CA PHE A 178 4.69 4.93 5.76
C PHE A 178 4.07 6.21 6.36
N ALA A 179 4.02 6.33 7.68
CA ALA A 179 3.49 7.52 8.34
C ALA A 179 4.14 8.81 7.83
N TYR A 180 5.47 8.87 7.79
CA TYR A 180 6.18 10.06 7.30
C TYR A 180 5.96 10.34 5.82
N SER A 181 5.80 9.30 4.98
CA SER A 181 5.50 9.49 3.55
C SER A 181 4.13 10.12 3.28
N VAL A 182 3.24 10.16 4.28
CA VAL A 182 1.92 10.80 4.21
C VAL A 182 1.73 11.93 5.23
N GLY A 183 2.81 12.35 5.89
CA GLY A 183 2.79 13.45 6.86
C GLY A 183 2.24 13.09 8.25
N ALA A 184 1.99 11.81 8.54
CA ALA A 184 1.40 11.39 9.79
C ALA A 184 2.44 11.40 10.92
N GLU A 185 2.06 11.98 12.06
CA GLU A 185 2.93 12.04 13.24
C GLU A 185 2.97 10.71 13.99
N VAL A 186 4.17 10.16 14.10
CA VAL A 186 4.49 8.96 14.88
C VAL A 186 4.91 9.40 16.29
N GLY A 187 4.16 8.94 17.30
CA GLY A 187 4.52 9.17 18.70
C GLY A 187 5.60 8.20 19.19
N ALA A 188 5.79 8.14 20.51
CA ALA A 188 6.73 7.19 21.12
C ALA A 188 6.32 5.72 20.90
N THR A 189 5.02 5.43 20.78
CA THR A 189 4.49 4.09 20.46
C THR A 189 3.85 4.06 19.08
N LEU A 190 3.74 2.85 18.50
CA LEU A 190 3.10 2.60 17.21
C LEU A 190 1.58 2.43 17.32
N ASP A 191 1.00 2.59 18.50
CA ASP A 191 -0.43 2.36 18.69
C ASP A 191 -1.26 3.38 17.91
N GLY A 192 -2.24 2.87 17.14
CA GLY A 192 -3.13 3.70 16.33
C GLY A 192 -2.48 4.38 15.12
N VAL A 193 -1.21 4.07 14.80
CA VAL A 193 -0.50 4.70 13.68
C VAL A 193 -1.16 4.42 12.33
N THR A 194 -1.69 3.22 12.08
CA THR A 194 -2.40 2.87 10.84
C THR A 194 -3.68 3.68 10.66
N GLY A 195 -4.37 4.00 11.76
CA GLY A 195 -5.51 4.91 11.78
C GLY A 195 -5.11 6.35 11.41
N LYS A 196 -3.99 6.84 11.95
CA LYS A 196 -3.43 8.15 11.59
C LYS A 196 -3.03 8.22 10.12
N ILE A 197 -2.35 7.18 9.61
CA ILE A 197 -1.99 7.06 8.19
C ILE A 197 -3.25 7.13 7.32
N SER A 198 -4.27 6.30 7.63
CA SER A 198 -5.53 6.29 6.89
C SER A 198 -6.24 7.64 6.93
N GLY A 199 -6.24 8.32 8.08
CA GLY A 199 -6.81 9.66 8.26
C GLY A 199 -6.10 10.72 7.41
N ASN A 200 -4.76 10.73 7.44
CA ASN A 200 -3.95 11.65 6.63
C ASN A 200 -4.15 11.43 5.13
N ILE A 201 -4.17 10.17 4.68
CA ILE A 201 -4.44 9.82 3.28
C ILE A 201 -5.83 10.34 2.87
N SER A 202 -6.85 10.09 3.70
CA SER A 202 -8.21 10.53 3.44
C SER A 202 -8.30 12.06 3.35
N GLN A 203 -7.64 12.76 4.26
CA GLN A 203 -7.63 14.22 4.30
C GLN A 203 -6.92 14.84 3.08
N LYS A 204 -5.79 14.26 2.65
CA LYS A 204 -4.95 14.81 1.57
C LYS A 204 -5.46 14.46 0.18
N PHE A 205 -5.93 13.23 -0.01
CA PHE A 205 -6.19 12.68 -1.33
C PHE A 205 -7.67 12.34 -1.57
N SER A 206 -8.54 12.56 -0.57
CA SER A 206 -9.97 12.24 -0.62
C SER A 206 -10.22 10.79 -1.05
N THR A 207 -9.38 9.86 -0.57
CA THR A 207 -9.48 8.42 -0.83
C THR A 207 -9.94 7.68 0.41
N THR A 208 -10.73 6.62 0.25
CA THR A 208 -11.22 5.76 1.34
C THR A 208 -10.29 4.58 1.63
N THR A 209 -9.01 4.67 1.29
CA THR A 209 -8.06 3.56 1.48
C THR A 209 -7.80 3.36 2.97
N THR A 210 -8.39 2.31 3.53
CA THR A 210 -8.10 1.86 4.89
C THR A 210 -6.79 1.09 4.91
N ILE A 211 -5.83 1.56 5.70
CA ILE A 211 -4.54 0.88 5.87
C ILE A 211 -4.68 -0.26 6.86
N THR A 212 -4.33 -1.46 6.42
CA THR A 212 -4.42 -2.69 7.21
C THR A 212 -3.04 -3.18 7.63
N ASN A 213 -3.01 -4.01 8.68
CA ASN A 213 -1.82 -4.76 9.03
C ASN A 213 -1.47 -5.73 7.91
N GLN A 214 -0.18 -6.04 7.79
CA GLN A 214 0.29 -6.99 6.80
C GLN A 214 -0.37 -8.36 6.99
N THR A 215 -0.92 -8.89 5.89
CA THR A 215 -1.49 -10.23 5.82
C THR A 215 -1.01 -10.92 4.55
N THR A 216 -1.16 -12.24 4.49
CA THR A 216 -0.82 -13.04 3.31
C THR A 216 -1.97 -13.98 3.00
N ASN A 217 -2.45 -13.92 1.76
CA ASN A 217 -3.51 -14.78 1.27
C ASN A 217 -3.04 -15.59 0.07
N THR A 218 -3.67 -16.73 -0.16
CA THR A 218 -3.51 -17.48 -1.41
C THR A 218 -4.79 -17.35 -2.21
N VAL A 219 -4.68 -16.82 -3.42
CA VAL A 219 -5.80 -16.67 -4.35
C VAL A 219 -5.61 -17.64 -5.50
N THR A 220 -6.68 -18.35 -5.86
CA THR A 220 -6.70 -19.28 -6.98
C THR A 220 -7.91 -18.99 -7.84
N ASP A 221 -7.71 -18.98 -9.15
CA ASP A 221 -8.77 -18.83 -10.13
C ASP A 221 -8.35 -19.53 -11.43
N THR A 222 -9.29 -19.68 -12.36
CA THR A 222 -9.10 -20.50 -13.54
C THR A 222 -9.69 -19.82 -14.78
N PHE A 223 -8.83 -19.64 -15.78
CA PHE A 223 -9.27 -19.23 -17.11
C PHE A 223 -9.62 -20.47 -17.95
N PRO A 224 -10.81 -20.51 -18.56
CA PRO A 224 -11.20 -21.61 -19.43
C PRO A 224 -10.31 -21.67 -20.69
N ALA A 225 -10.27 -22.86 -21.32
CA ALA A 225 -9.72 -22.98 -22.66
C ALA A 225 -10.48 -22.09 -23.65
N LYS A 226 -9.79 -21.65 -24.71
CA LYS A 226 -10.38 -20.79 -25.74
C LYS A 226 -11.25 -21.59 -26.71
N PRO A 227 -12.32 -20.98 -27.25
CA PRO A 227 -13.17 -21.64 -28.23
C PRO A 227 -12.38 -21.96 -29.51
N ALA A 228 -12.87 -22.93 -30.29
CA ALA A 228 -12.24 -23.34 -31.54
C ALA A 228 -12.11 -22.18 -32.57
N SER A 229 -13.02 -21.20 -32.50
CA SER A 229 -13.05 -19.99 -33.31
C SER A 229 -11.99 -18.95 -32.92
N TYR A 230 -11.30 -19.13 -31.79
CA TYR A 230 -10.26 -18.20 -31.34
C TYR A 230 -9.10 -18.16 -32.36
N PRO A 231 -8.68 -16.96 -32.83
CA PRO A 231 -7.82 -16.83 -34.00
C PRO A 231 -6.33 -17.14 -33.74
N TYR A 232 -5.91 -17.26 -32.48
CA TYR A 232 -4.51 -17.47 -32.11
C TYR A 232 -4.29 -18.87 -31.52
N ASN A 233 -3.07 -19.39 -31.64
CA ASN A 233 -2.66 -20.68 -31.05
C ASN A 233 -2.55 -20.62 -29.53
N ASP A 234 -2.21 -19.45 -29.00
CA ASP A 234 -2.04 -19.19 -27.58
C ASP A 234 -2.92 -18.01 -27.16
N TYR A 235 -3.31 -17.98 -25.89
CA TYR A 235 -3.86 -16.80 -25.23
C TYR A 235 -2.92 -16.36 -24.11
N ARG A 236 -2.97 -15.07 -23.76
CA ARG A 236 -2.20 -14.55 -22.64
C ARG A 236 -3.05 -14.40 -21.41
N VAL A 237 -2.45 -14.69 -20.27
CA VAL A 237 -2.96 -14.38 -18.94
C VAL A 237 -1.99 -13.47 -18.23
N ALA A 238 -2.50 -12.52 -17.45
CA ALA A 238 -1.69 -11.71 -16.55
C ALA A 238 -2.48 -11.38 -15.29
N ILE A 239 -1.77 -11.18 -14.18
CA ILE A 239 -2.37 -10.76 -12.90
C ILE A 239 -1.66 -9.50 -12.47
N TYR A 240 -2.46 -8.48 -12.17
CA TYR A 240 -2.00 -7.23 -11.59
C TYR A 240 -2.40 -7.15 -10.13
N GLN A 241 -1.55 -6.53 -9.32
CA GLN A 241 -1.87 -6.12 -7.96
C GLN A 241 -1.82 -4.60 -7.87
N LYS A 242 -2.81 -4.02 -7.20
CA LYS A 242 -2.85 -2.58 -6.99
C LYS A 242 -1.85 -2.16 -5.91
N GLU A 243 -1.13 -1.09 -6.21
CA GLU A 243 -0.22 -0.42 -5.30
C GLU A 243 -0.60 1.07 -5.21
N GLU A 244 -0.43 1.65 -4.03
CA GLU A 244 -0.51 3.09 -3.79
C GLU A 244 0.88 3.59 -3.36
N VAL A 245 1.48 4.45 -4.17
CA VAL A 245 2.82 4.99 -3.93
C VAL A 245 2.70 6.39 -3.35
N TYR A 246 3.23 6.58 -2.15
CA TYR A 246 3.26 7.86 -1.45
C TYR A 246 4.68 8.40 -1.43
N THR A 247 4.82 9.65 -1.87
CA THR A 247 6.12 10.33 -1.97
C THR A 247 5.98 11.76 -1.47
N VAL A 248 7.03 12.29 -0.87
CA VAL A 248 7.15 13.72 -0.60
C VAL A 248 7.92 14.34 -1.78
N VAL A 249 7.31 15.34 -2.41
CA VAL A 249 7.91 16.14 -3.47
C VAL A 249 8.47 17.41 -2.80
N PRO A 250 9.80 17.52 -2.64
CA PRO A 250 10.40 18.63 -1.92
C PRO A 250 10.25 19.96 -2.69
N GLY A 251 9.87 21.01 -1.97
CA GLY A 251 9.89 22.37 -2.50
C GLY A 251 11.32 22.88 -2.71
N GLU A 252 11.46 24.10 -3.26
CA GLU A 252 12.78 24.69 -3.55
C GLU A 252 13.64 24.84 -2.29
N LYS A 253 13.04 25.32 -1.19
CA LYS A 253 13.74 25.54 0.08
C LYS A 253 14.21 24.23 0.71
N LEU A 254 13.34 23.22 0.77
CA LEU A 254 13.71 21.89 1.25
C LEU A 254 14.80 21.26 0.37
N THR A 255 14.68 21.37 -0.96
CA THR A 255 15.70 20.87 -1.90
C THR A 255 17.06 21.51 -1.65
N ARG A 256 17.10 22.82 -1.41
CA ARG A 256 18.33 23.54 -1.06
C ARG A 256 18.89 23.08 0.29
N ALA A 257 18.05 22.95 1.31
CA ALA A 257 18.46 22.49 2.63
C ALA A 257 19.04 21.07 2.61
N MET A 258 18.41 20.15 1.86
CA MET A 258 18.93 18.79 1.64
C MET A 258 20.27 18.79 0.89
N THR A 259 20.43 19.68 -0.08
CA THR A 259 21.70 19.83 -0.81
C THR A 259 22.82 20.30 0.10
N ASN A 260 22.56 21.31 0.93
CA ASN A 260 23.51 21.81 1.92
C ASN A 260 23.86 20.73 2.97
N LEU A 261 22.86 19.96 3.41
CA LEU A 261 23.07 18.84 4.33
C LEU A 261 23.94 17.76 3.70
N ALA A 262 23.69 17.36 2.45
CA ALA A 262 24.50 16.39 1.75
C ALA A 262 25.97 16.84 1.65
N ALA A 263 26.20 18.12 1.31
CA ALA A 263 27.54 18.71 1.29
C ALA A 263 28.21 18.68 2.68
N LYS A 264 27.46 19.03 3.75
CA LYS A 264 27.95 18.99 5.13
C LYS A 264 28.32 17.58 5.59
N LEU A 265 27.57 16.57 5.15
CA LEU A 265 27.81 15.15 5.42
C LEU A 265 28.84 14.53 4.46
N ASN A 266 29.39 15.31 3.53
CA ASN A 266 30.31 14.83 2.49
C ASN A 266 29.75 13.63 1.71
N THR A 267 28.49 13.73 1.29
CA THR A 267 27.76 12.68 0.58
C THR A 267 27.02 13.23 -0.64
N SER A 268 26.51 12.34 -1.50
CA SER A 268 25.68 12.72 -2.65
C SER A 268 24.31 13.25 -2.20
N THR A 269 23.76 14.21 -2.94
CA THR A 269 22.37 14.69 -2.72
C THR A 269 21.33 13.58 -2.89
N ALA A 270 21.63 12.54 -3.69
CA ALA A 270 20.79 11.36 -3.80
C ALA A 270 20.70 10.53 -2.50
N ASN A 271 21.62 10.75 -1.55
CA ASN A 271 21.62 10.11 -0.24
C ASN A 271 20.88 10.90 0.83
N VAL A 272 20.37 12.10 0.49
CA VAL A 272 19.55 12.94 1.37
C VAL A 272 18.20 13.17 0.71
N TYR A 273 17.21 12.35 1.07
CA TYR A 273 15.92 12.34 0.41
C TYR A 273 14.76 12.13 1.40
N PRO A 274 13.59 12.71 1.14
CA PRO A 274 12.40 12.41 1.92
C PRO A 274 11.96 10.96 1.75
N THR A 275 11.44 10.38 2.82
CA THR A 275 10.88 9.03 2.80
C THR A 275 9.74 8.88 1.79
N SER A 276 9.71 7.73 1.11
CA SER A 276 8.62 7.30 0.21
C SER A 276 8.14 5.92 0.62
N PHE A 277 6.87 5.62 0.39
CA PHE A 277 6.31 4.31 0.73
C PHE A 277 5.44 3.76 -0.39
N THR A 278 5.56 2.46 -0.68
CA THR A 278 4.64 1.75 -1.57
C THR A 278 3.74 0.84 -0.76
N TYR A 279 2.47 1.20 -0.64
CA TYR A 279 1.46 0.37 -0.01
C TYR A 279 0.88 -0.61 -1.03
N THR A 280 1.08 -1.91 -0.80
CA THR A 280 0.48 -2.97 -1.62
C THR A 280 -0.90 -3.30 -1.05
N THR A 281 -1.93 -3.31 -1.88
CA THR A 281 -3.31 -3.64 -1.47
C THR A 281 -3.63 -5.11 -1.76
N GLY A 282 -4.67 -5.65 -1.13
CA GLY A 282 -5.20 -6.98 -1.43
C GLY A 282 -6.04 -7.03 -2.72
N GLU A 283 -6.00 -5.99 -3.56
CA GLU A 283 -6.73 -5.97 -4.83
C GLU A 283 -5.93 -6.61 -5.96
N LEU A 284 -6.45 -7.68 -6.54
CA LEU A 284 -5.89 -8.33 -7.73
C LEU A 284 -6.82 -8.19 -8.93
N ARG A 285 -6.24 -7.87 -10.09
CA ARG A 285 -6.92 -7.83 -11.38
C ARG A 285 -6.31 -8.88 -12.32
N PRO A 286 -6.88 -10.09 -12.39
CA PRO A 286 -6.57 -11.05 -13.44
C PRO A 286 -7.15 -10.59 -14.79
N ILE A 287 -6.35 -10.67 -15.85
CA ILE A 287 -6.75 -10.36 -17.23
C ILE A 287 -6.36 -11.50 -18.15
N VAL A 288 -7.16 -11.71 -19.19
CA VAL A 288 -6.94 -12.73 -20.21
C VAL A 288 -7.24 -12.16 -21.58
N THR A 289 -6.45 -12.50 -22.60
CA THR A 289 -6.73 -12.09 -23.99
C THR A 289 -8.19 -12.43 -24.35
N PRO A 290 -8.99 -11.49 -24.90
CA PRO A 290 -10.41 -11.74 -25.18
C PRO A 290 -10.61 -12.78 -26.27
N ASP A 291 -11.80 -13.39 -26.34
CA ASP A 291 -12.11 -14.40 -27.38
C ASP A 291 -12.31 -13.78 -28.78
N GLN A 292 -12.68 -12.50 -28.84
CA GLN A 292 -12.85 -11.73 -30.07
C GLN A 292 -11.88 -10.53 -30.14
N PRO A 293 -11.29 -10.26 -31.32
CA PRO A 293 -10.38 -9.13 -31.53
C PRO A 293 -11.10 -7.79 -31.75
#